data_AF-A0A7I8V950-F1
#
_entry.id   AF-A0A7I8V950-F1
#
_cell.length_a   1.000
_cell.length_b   1.000
_cell.length_c   1.000
_cell.angle_alpha   90.00
_cell.angle_beta   90.00
_cell.angle_gamma   90.00
#
_symmetry.space_group_name_H-M   'P 1'
#
loop_
_entity.id
_entity.type
_entity.pdbx_description
1 polymer ?
#
loop_
_entity_poly.entity_id
_entity_poly.type
_entity_poly.pdbx_seq_one_letter_code
_entity_poly.pdbx_strand_id
1 'polypeptide(L)'
;MLFVTALFLSSLAVFAQSCNCPRDYSPVCGSNGKTYGNDCLAECEGISVLRSGECPTCVCPTILEPVCGDDGKTYSNDCEAACFGRTVASKGSCPIHEL
;
A
#
# COMPACT_ATOMS: atom_id res chain seq x y z
N MET A 1 13.26 -27.73 -46.26
CA MET A 1 13.43 -28.04 -44.83
C MET A 1 12.72 -26.91 -44.07
N LEU A 2 11.39 -26.94 -43.85
CA LEU A 2 10.67 -27.73 -42.82
C LEU A 2 11.46 -27.67 -41.51
N PHE A 3 11.07 -27.00 -40.41
CA PHE A 3 9.76 -26.96 -39.75
C PHE A 3 9.54 -25.67 -38.92
N VAL A 4 8.27 -25.25 -38.86
CA VAL A 4 7.65 -24.40 -37.84
C VAL A 4 7.27 -25.27 -36.63
N THR A 5 7.53 -24.83 -35.38
CA THR A 5 6.64 -25.00 -34.19
C THR A 5 7.21 -24.26 -32.95
N ALA A 6 6.31 -23.63 -32.20
CA ALA A 6 6.55 -22.86 -30.98
C ALA A 6 6.85 -23.74 -29.74
N LEU A 7 7.38 -23.14 -28.66
CA LEU A 7 6.90 -23.21 -27.25
C LEU A 7 8.05 -23.04 -26.21
N PHE A 8 7.95 -21.96 -25.44
CA PHE A 8 8.33 -21.75 -24.03
C PHE A 8 9.58 -22.43 -23.45
N LEU A 9 10.62 -21.63 -23.21
CA LEU A 9 11.25 -21.45 -21.89
C LEU A 9 12.00 -20.11 -21.96
N SER A 10 11.27 -18.99 -21.96
CA SER A 10 11.88 -17.74 -21.48
C SER A 10 12.26 -18.05 -20.03
N SER A 11 13.53 -18.33 -19.79
CA SER A 11 14.09 -18.37 -18.45
C SER A 11 13.64 -17.06 -17.82
N LEU A 12 12.70 -17.18 -16.88
CA LEU A 12 12.20 -16.08 -16.06
C LEU A 12 13.43 -15.56 -15.32
N ALA A 13 14.19 -14.70 -15.98
CA ALA A 13 15.08 -13.78 -15.32
C ALA A 13 14.14 -12.91 -14.51
N VAL A 14 13.86 -13.38 -13.30
CA VAL A 14 13.24 -12.59 -12.24
C VAL A 14 14.19 -11.41 -12.08
N PHE A 15 13.83 -10.28 -12.71
CA PHE A 15 14.56 -9.03 -12.57
C PHE A 15 14.45 -8.65 -11.09
N ALA A 16 15.47 -8.99 -10.31
CA ALA A 16 15.68 -8.36 -9.03
C ALA A 16 16.02 -6.90 -9.33
N GLN A 17 15.00 -6.04 -9.32
CA GLN A 17 15.18 -4.61 -9.49
C GLN A 17 16.10 -4.13 -8.35
N SER A 18 17.35 -3.86 -8.68
CA SER A 18 18.30 -3.30 -7.72
C SER A 18 17.89 -1.86 -7.44
N CYS A 19 17.32 -1.60 -6.28
CA CYS A 19 16.98 -0.26 -5.83
C CYS A 19 18.26 0.51 -5.48
N ASN A 20 18.65 1.45 -6.33
CA ASN A 20 19.75 2.37 -6.04
C ASN A 20 19.25 3.51 -5.14
N CYS A 21 19.02 3.19 -3.86
CA CYS A 21 18.57 4.14 -2.86
C CYS A 21 19.66 4.42 -1.83
N PRO A 22 19.72 5.65 -1.29
CA PRO A 22 20.57 5.93 -0.15
C PRO A 22 20.14 5.09 1.07
N ARG A 23 21.08 4.90 1.99
CA ARG A 23 20.89 4.09 3.21
C ARG A 23 20.56 4.96 4.43
N ASP A 24 20.26 6.24 4.24
CA ASP A 24 19.75 7.09 5.30
C ASP A 24 18.36 6.62 5.73
N TYR A 25 18.12 6.73 7.02
CA TYR A 25 16.85 6.34 7.62
C TYR A 25 15.98 7.59 7.81
N SER A 26 15.04 7.77 6.90
CA SER A 26 14.10 8.88 6.81
C SER A 26 12.70 8.30 6.56
N PRO A 27 12.10 7.61 7.54
CA PRO A 27 11.01 6.67 7.29
C PRO A 27 9.76 7.32 6.73
N VAL A 28 9.03 6.56 5.94
CA VAL A 28 7.75 6.95 5.36
C VAL A 28 6.73 5.82 5.46
N CYS A 29 5.45 6.17 5.56
CA CYS A 29 4.36 5.21 5.52
C CYS A 29 3.81 5.14 4.09
N GLY A 30 3.89 3.98 3.46
CA GLY A 30 3.35 3.75 2.13
C GLY A 30 1.83 3.63 2.11
N SER A 31 1.22 3.83 0.95
CA SER A 31 -0.23 3.64 0.72
C SER A 31 -0.71 2.21 0.97
N ASN A 32 0.21 1.23 0.97
CA ASN A 32 -0.03 -0.16 1.35
C ASN A 32 0.03 -0.40 2.88
N GLY A 33 0.24 0.63 3.70
CA GLY A 33 0.36 0.50 5.15
C GLY A 33 1.70 -0.10 5.63
N LYS A 34 2.70 -0.19 4.75
CA LYS A 34 4.07 -0.64 5.09
C LYS A 34 4.97 0.56 5.34
N THR A 35 5.79 0.48 6.39
CA THR A 35 6.89 1.42 6.65
C THR A 35 8.05 1.14 5.71
N TYR A 36 8.54 2.17 5.04
CA TYR A 36 9.78 2.14 4.25
C TYR A 36 10.86 2.95 4.95
N GLY A 37 12.13 2.52 4.81
CA GLY A 37 13.26 3.22 5.43
C GLY A 37 13.47 4.63 4.91
N ASN A 38 13.06 4.90 3.66
CA ASN A 38 12.95 6.21 3.06
C ASN A 38 11.97 6.20 1.87
N ASP A 39 11.69 7.38 1.33
CA ASP A 39 10.83 7.61 0.17
C ASP A 39 11.33 6.90 -1.09
N CYS A 40 12.63 6.91 -1.36
CA CYS A 40 13.24 6.19 -2.49
C CYS A 40 12.91 4.70 -2.45
N LEU A 41 13.00 4.07 -1.27
CA LEU A 41 12.69 2.65 -1.11
C LEU A 41 11.19 2.36 -1.34
N ALA A 42 10.30 3.28 -0.95
CA ALA A 42 8.86 3.15 -1.23
C ALA A 42 8.59 3.23 -2.74
N GLU A 43 9.16 4.24 -3.40
CA GLU A 43 9.01 4.44 -4.85
C GLU A 43 9.61 3.28 -5.66
N CYS A 44 10.73 2.71 -5.20
CA CYS A 44 11.34 1.55 -5.87
C CYS A 44 10.45 0.30 -5.84
N GLU A 45 9.63 0.14 -4.79
CA GLU A 45 8.58 -0.89 -4.74
C GLU A 45 7.27 -0.45 -5.44
N GLY A 46 7.25 0.73 -6.07
CA GLY A 46 6.08 1.28 -6.76
C GLY A 46 4.98 1.78 -5.81
N ILE A 47 5.32 2.08 -4.57
CA ILE A 47 4.38 2.47 -3.53
C ILE A 47 4.46 3.97 -3.26
N SER A 48 3.31 4.64 -3.34
CA SER A 48 3.20 6.06 -3.00
C SER A 48 3.32 6.31 -1.50
N VAL A 49 3.98 7.40 -1.12
CA VAL A 49 4.09 7.85 0.26
C VAL A 49 2.77 8.50 0.71
N LEU A 50 2.20 7.99 1.80
CA LEU A 50 1.00 8.51 2.44
C LEU A 50 1.33 9.64 3.42
N ARG A 51 2.38 9.46 4.21
CA ARG A 51 2.87 10.41 5.21
C ARG A 51 4.34 10.15 5.54
N SER A 52 5.03 11.19 6.00
CA SER A 52 6.34 11.06 6.64
C SER A 52 6.23 10.33 7.98
N GLY A 53 7.31 9.68 8.38
CA GLY A 53 7.36 8.83 9.57
C GLY A 53 6.92 7.39 9.27
N GLU A 54 7.11 6.51 10.24
CA GLU A 54 6.65 5.13 10.15
C GLU A 54 5.12 5.02 10.07
N CYS A 55 4.62 3.91 9.53
CA CYS A 55 3.20 3.60 9.65
C CYS A 55 2.83 3.37 11.12
N PRO A 56 1.64 3.82 11.55
CA PRO A 56 1.20 3.66 12.93
C PRO A 56 0.95 2.18 13.27
N THR A 57 1.32 1.77 14.48
CA THR A 57 0.92 0.47 15.05
C THR A 57 -0.48 0.61 15.63
N CYS A 58 -1.48 0.14 14.90
CA CYS A 58 -2.87 0.27 15.34
C CYS A 58 -3.19 -0.72 16.46
N VAL A 59 -3.40 -0.21 17.67
CA VAL A 59 -4.00 -0.95 18.77
C VAL A 59 -5.48 -0.62 18.80
N CYS A 60 -6.27 -1.41 18.08
CA CYS A 60 -7.71 -1.24 17.97
C CYS A 60 -8.44 -2.52 18.36
N PRO A 61 -9.68 -2.42 18.87
CA PRO A 61 -10.52 -3.60 19.04
C PRO A 61 -10.84 -4.21 17.67
N THR A 62 -10.95 -5.54 17.61
CA THR A 62 -11.29 -6.27 16.37
C THR A 62 -12.80 -6.25 16.08
N ILE A 63 -13.47 -5.17 16.42
CA ILE A 63 -14.91 -4.98 16.18
C ILE A 63 -15.08 -4.52 14.74
N LEU A 64 -15.94 -5.22 13.99
CA LEU A 64 -16.23 -4.92 12.59
C LEU A 64 -17.46 -4.00 12.50
N GLU A 65 -17.22 -2.70 12.64
CA GLU A 65 -18.21 -1.63 12.48
C GLU A 65 -17.70 -0.65 11.41
N PRO A 66 -17.81 -1.00 10.12
CA PRO A 66 -17.11 -0.29 9.06
C PRO A 66 -17.50 1.19 8.98
N VAL A 67 -16.53 2.01 8.62
CA VAL A 67 -16.69 3.46 8.41
C VAL A 67 -16.02 3.89 7.11
N CYS A 68 -16.59 4.92 6.47
CA CYS A 68 -15.95 5.57 5.33
C CYS A 68 -15.11 6.73 5.84
N GLY A 69 -13.82 6.72 5.54
CA GLY A 69 -12.90 7.80 5.83
C GLY A 69 -13.10 9.02 4.93
N ASP A 70 -12.58 10.17 5.35
CA ASP A 70 -12.47 11.40 4.55
C ASP A 70 -11.58 11.26 3.31
N ASP A 71 -10.79 10.18 3.23
CA ASP A 71 -9.99 9.79 2.07
C ASP A 71 -10.72 8.81 1.12
N GLY A 72 -12.00 8.53 1.37
CA GLY A 72 -12.79 7.60 0.55
C GLY A 72 -12.40 6.14 0.74
N LYS A 73 -11.61 5.81 1.77
CA LYS A 73 -11.26 4.43 2.12
C LYS A 73 -12.20 3.88 3.20
N THR A 74 -12.59 2.61 3.05
CA THR A 74 -13.33 1.90 4.11
C THR A 74 -12.35 1.37 5.16
N TYR A 75 -12.62 1.65 6.43
CA TYR A 75 -11.90 1.13 7.59
C TYR A 75 -12.77 0.15 8.37
N SER A 76 -12.17 -0.81 9.06
CA SER A 76 -12.92 -1.86 9.79
C SER A 76 -13.72 -1.30 10.96
N ASN A 77 -13.24 -0.20 11.54
CA ASN A 77 -13.91 0.60 12.56
C ASN A 77 -13.33 2.02 12.61
N ASP A 78 -13.92 2.86 13.44
CA ASP A 78 -13.51 4.24 13.68
C ASP A 78 -12.12 4.37 14.33
N CYS A 79 -11.75 3.45 15.22
CA CYS A 79 -10.40 3.38 15.79
C CYS A 79 -9.34 3.21 14.69
N GLU A 80 -9.56 2.29 13.74
CA GLU A 80 -8.64 2.08 12.62
C GLU A 80 -8.54 3.33 11.73
N ALA A 81 -9.66 3.98 11.41
CA ALA A 81 -9.64 5.23 10.64
C ALA A 81 -8.79 6.31 11.36
N ALA A 82 -9.04 6.51 12.66
CA ALA A 82 -8.29 7.46 13.47
C ALA A 82 -6.81 7.09 13.58
N CYS A 83 -6.47 5.80 13.68
CA CYS A 83 -5.09 5.31 13.70
C CYS A 83 -4.34 5.74 12.43
N PHE A 84 -4.98 5.63 11.26
CA PHE A 84 -4.44 6.11 10.00
C PHE A 84 -4.59 7.62 9.79
N GLY A 85 -4.94 8.37 10.84
CA GLY A 85 -5.12 9.82 10.83
C GLY A 85 -6.21 10.29 9.88
N ARG A 86 -7.27 9.50 9.71
CA ARG A 86 -8.46 9.83 8.92
C ARG A 86 -9.63 10.15 9.83
N THR A 87 -10.46 11.08 9.38
CA THR A 87 -11.75 11.34 10.02
C THR A 87 -12.85 10.51 9.36
N VAL A 88 -13.91 10.20 10.11
CA VAL A 88 -15.04 9.45 9.59
C VAL A 88 -15.96 10.39 8.80
N ALA A 89 -16.07 10.16 7.49
CA ALA A 89 -17.01 10.85 6.62
C ALA A 89 -18.45 10.31 6.79
N SER A 90 -18.60 8.99 6.92
CA SER A 90 -19.91 8.34 7.17
C SER A 90 -19.77 6.98 7.86
N LYS A 91 -20.86 6.53 8.50
CA LYS A 91 -20.97 5.16 8.99
C LYS A 91 -21.24 4.20 7.83
N GLY A 92 -20.75 2.97 7.95
CA GLY A 92 -20.77 1.97 6.88
C GLY A 92 -19.59 2.14 5.91
N SER A 93 -19.48 1.21 4.96
CA SER A 93 -18.43 1.26 3.93
C SER A 93 -18.59 2.47 2.99
N CYS A 94 -17.50 2.88 2.36
CA CYS A 94 -17.55 3.90 1.32
C CYS A 94 -18.39 3.43 0.12
N PRO A 95 -19.14 4.34 -0.52
CA PRO A 95 -19.84 4.01 -1.76
C PRO A 95 -18.82 3.58 -2.82
N ILE A 96 -19.18 2.56 -3.58
CA ILE A 96 -18.47 2.27 -4.83
C ILE A 96 -18.75 3.43 -5.78
N HIS A 97 -17.71 4.20 -6.14
CA HIS A 97 -17.82 5.10 -7.27
C HIS A 97 -17.65 4.25 -8.53
N GLU A 98 -18.77 3.73 -9.03
CA GLU A 98 -18.83 3.20 -10.38
C GLU A 98 -18.63 4.38 -11.36
N LEU A 99 -17.56 4.28 -12.15
CA LEU A 99 -17.29 5.17 -13.28
C LEU A 99 -18.16 4.77 -14.48
#